data_AF-A0A7Y4NR11-F1
#
_entry.id   AF-A0A7Y4NR11-F1
#
_cell.length_a   1.000
_cell.length_b   1.000
_cell.length_c   1.000
_cell.angle_alpha   90.00
_cell.angle_beta   90.00
_cell.angle_gamma   90.00
#
_symmetry.space_group_name_H-M   'P 1'
#
loop_
_entity.id
_entity.type
_entity.pdbx_description
1 polymer ?
#
loop_
_entity_poly.entity_id
_entity_poly.type
_entity_poly.pdbx_seq_one_letter_code
_entity_poly.pdbx_strand_id
1 'polypeptide(L)'
;MGWYSSRVSELNERLNRASEGAPDTVKRALSDAIVKVGNAADQALSAMLDASERTSAGNLGTQRKWQERCATATADISRAFGDAAKDNMLSPALQLFWYQALEHEMAFFDSLAKVQTPQRHDDLLVHQDLLNKMLGELWDKWTFLLSKDVVFENDQRQVVQQVSRMAQSIVDELAPGVLKRTSEGVSRATAKSLDVALKLDDKLLGGKGVDLAKQLVSSLFDVDIPDEIDRNLLDAVQGGSEVYQVQQGHYRNLVSAYQSLVQAEKGSVLLLFNATRAEVDTYREKNDLGKAKVMLDQAKGYLSDWASRVPSSAQRSEASSFKDKVCSAIDTDWRLTEELDNKFRDKFKGIFVQSLGSETLEQLAESYLFRQHLEEITRKDAAGKLKALPDNLQSEADSALERGLRPLDDLVNRVPEEVRELARMKNQRFKEHVRARLKDRIQALLPAIVELAALWDPNNLSRDFSREELEKALR
;
A
#
# COMPACT_ATOMS: atom_id res chain seq x y z
N MET A 1 8.40 -8.84 57.51
CA MET A 1 7.61 -9.93 58.12
C MET A 1 7.45 -11.02 57.08
N GLY A 2 7.69 -12.27 57.45
CA GLY A 2 7.55 -13.43 56.55
C GLY A 2 6.08 -13.80 56.30
N TRP A 3 5.83 -14.49 55.18
CA TRP A 3 4.53 -14.99 54.72
C TRP A 3 3.84 -15.98 55.66
N TYR A 4 4.54 -16.52 56.65
CA TYR A 4 4.04 -17.60 57.51
C TYR A 4 4.05 -17.25 58.98
N SER A 5 4.31 -15.98 59.30
CA SER A 5 4.48 -15.51 60.67
C SER A 5 3.22 -15.70 61.54
N SER A 6 2.01 -15.47 61.01
CA SER A 6 0.77 -15.68 61.77
C SER A 6 0.49 -17.16 62.04
N ARG A 7 0.86 -18.05 61.11
CA ARG A 7 0.72 -19.50 61.28
C ARG A 7 1.72 -20.05 62.29
N VAL A 8 2.96 -19.56 62.29
CA VAL A 8 3.96 -19.89 63.32
C VAL A 8 3.46 -19.48 64.71
N SER A 9 2.90 -18.29 64.86
CA SER A 9 2.30 -17.83 66.12
C SER A 9 1.12 -18.73 66.55
N GLU A 10 0.22 -19.07 65.64
CA GLU A 10 -0.90 -19.96 65.93
C GLU A 10 -0.44 -21.37 66.38
N LEU A 11 0.55 -21.95 65.70
CA LEU A 11 1.11 -23.25 66.05
C LEU A 11 1.78 -23.22 67.42
N ASN A 12 2.50 -22.15 67.76
CA ASN A 12 3.11 -21.98 69.08
C ASN A 12 2.07 -21.81 70.20
N GLU A 13 0.98 -21.07 69.95
CA GLU A 13 -0.13 -20.97 70.90
C GLU A 13 -0.81 -22.32 71.15
N ARG A 14 -1.05 -23.09 70.09
CA ARG A 14 -1.62 -24.44 70.18
C ARG A 14 -0.67 -25.41 70.89
N LEU A 15 0.64 -25.33 70.63
CA LEU A 15 1.68 -26.09 71.33
C LEU A 15 1.67 -25.79 72.83
N ASN A 16 1.58 -24.51 73.22
CA ASN A 16 1.55 -24.12 74.63
C ASN A 16 0.34 -24.70 75.38
N ARG A 17 -0.82 -24.81 74.72
CA ARG A 17 -2.02 -25.46 75.28
C ARG A 17 -1.90 -26.99 75.35
N ALA A 18 -1.32 -27.62 74.32
CA ALA A 18 -1.17 -29.07 74.25
C ALA A 18 -0.04 -29.63 75.13
N SER A 19 0.94 -28.79 75.49
CA SER A 19 2.15 -29.17 76.24
C SER A 19 2.03 -28.98 77.76
N GLU A 20 0.81 -28.84 78.30
CA GLU A 20 0.59 -28.76 79.74
C GLU A 20 1.17 -30.01 80.43
N GLY A 21 2.16 -29.82 81.30
CA GLY A 21 2.89 -30.92 81.97
C GLY A 21 4.02 -31.59 81.17
N ALA A 22 4.33 -31.15 79.95
CA ALA A 22 5.46 -31.68 79.17
C ALA A 22 6.81 -31.07 79.60
N PRO A 23 7.94 -31.80 79.46
CA PRO A 23 9.27 -31.28 79.76
C PRO A 23 9.65 -30.08 78.87
N ASP A 24 10.36 -29.10 79.44
CA ASP A 24 10.81 -27.90 78.70
C ASP A 24 11.71 -28.23 77.51
N THR A 25 12.45 -29.33 77.56
CA THR A 25 13.26 -29.83 76.45
C THR A 25 12.41 -30.20 75.24
N VAL A 26 11.27 -30.85 75.46
CA VAL A 26 10.30 -31.22 74.41
C VAL A 26 9.63 -29.97 73.85
N LYS A 27 9.21 -29.03 74.71
CA LYS A 27 8.60 -27.76 74.28
C LYS A 27 9.53 -26.95 73.39
N ARG A 28 10.81 -26.83 73.75
CA ARG A 28 11.82 -26.13 72.93
C ARG A 28 12.05 -26.83 71.59
N ALA A 29 12.20 -28.16 71.59
CA ALA A 29 12.41 -28.91 70.35
C ALA A 29 11.24 -28.77 69.36
N LEU A 30 10.00 -28.82 69.84
CA LEU A 30 8.81 -28.63 69.01
C LEU A 30 8.67 -27.17 68.54
N SER A 31 8.96 -26.20 69.41
CA SER A 31 8.97 -24.77 69.03
C SER A 31 10.02 -24.48 67.95
N ASP A 32 11.23 -25.03 68.07
CA ASP A 32 12.29 -24.87 67.07
C ASP A 32 11.89 -25.50 65.73
N ALA A 33 11.19 -26.64 65.76
CA ALA A 33 10.65 -27.26 64.56
C ALA A 33 9.54 -26.44 63.90
N ILE A 34 8.64 -25.82 64.68
CA ILE A 34 7.63 -24.88 64.16
C ILE A 34 8.31 -23.69 63.45
N VAL A 35 9.41 -23.16 64.00
CA VAL A 35 10.18 -22.10 63.35
C VAL A 35 10.80 -22.58 62.04
N LYS A 36 11.37 -23.80 62.00
CA LYS A 36 11.91 -24.40 60.77
C LYS A 36 10.83 -24.58 59.69
N VAL A 37 9.63 -25.00 60.08
CA VAL A 37 8.46 -25.13 59.18
C VAL A 37 8.07 -23.76 58.61
N GLY A 38 7.99 -22.73 59.47
CA GLY A 38 7.73 -21.36 59.02
C GLY A 38 8.75 -20.86 58.02
N ASN A 39 10.04 -21.08 58.27
CA ASN A 39 11.11 -20.68 57.37
C ASN A 39 11.05 -21.41 56.01
N ALA A 40 10.78 -22.72 56.02
CA ALA A 40 10.63 -23.50 54.79
C ALA A 40 9.43 -23.02 53.95
N ALA A 41 8.30 -22.77 54.60
CA ALA A 41 7.11 -22.22 53.96
C ALA A 41 7.35 -20.82 53.39
N ASP A 42 7.99 -19.93 54.16
CA ASP A 42 8.35 -18.57 53.73
C ASP A 42 9.27 -18.58 52.50
N GLN A 43 10.29 -19.44 52.50
CA GLN A 43 11.22 -19.56 51.38
C GLN A 43 10.51 -20.07 50.12
N ALA A 44 9.63 -21.08 50.25
CA ALA A 44 8.88 -21.63 49.14
C ALA A 44 7.91 -20.59 48.53
N LEU A 45 7.13 -19.89 49.37
CA LEU A 45 6.19 -18.86 48.91
C LEU A 45 6.92 -17.66 48.28
N SER A 46 8.00 -17.17 48.91
CA SER A 46 8.81 -16.08 48.34
C SER A 46 9.40 -16.46 46.99
N ALA A 47 9.97 -17.66 46.90
CA ALA A 47 10.52 -18.14 45.65
C ALA A 47 9.41 -18.20 44.58
N MET A 48 8.26 -18.81 44.88
CA MET A 48 7.13 -18.91 43.94
C MET A 48 6.63 -17.55 43.45
N LEU A 49 6.57 -16.54 44.33
CA LEU A 49 6.28 -15.16 43.91
C LEU A 49 7.37 -14.63 42.98
N ASP A 50 8.65 -14.73 43.37
CA ASP A 50 9.78 -14.24 42.55
C ASP A 50 9.81 -14.90 41.16
N ALA A 51 9.42 -16.18 41.08
CA ALA A 51 9.29 -16.86 39.80
C ALA A 51 8.19 -16.23 38.97
N SER A 52 7.00 -16.00 39.56
CA SER A 52 5.87 -15.37 38.87
C SER A 52 6.22 -13.96 38.38
N GLU A 53 6.87 -13.14 39.20
CA GLU A 53 7.29 -11.77 38.84
C GLU A 53 8.37 -11.72 37.76
N ARG A 54 9.24 -12.75 37.67
CA ARG A 54 10.34 -12.81 36.68
C ARG A 54 10.02 -13.69 35.48
N THR A 55 8.76 -14.14 35.35
CA THR A 55 8.37 -14.97 34.22
C THR A 55 8.36 -14.12 32.95
N SER A 56 8.78 -14.70 31.84
CA SER A 56 8.71 -14.10 30.52
C SER A 56 8.45 -15.19 29.48
N ALA A 57 8.04 -14.79 28.28
CA ALA A 57 7.80 -15.73 27.17
C ALA A 57 9.03 -16.60 26.82
N GLY A 58 10.25 -16.18 27.20
CA GLY A 58 11.49 -16.94 27.01
C GLY A 58 11.84 -17.91 28.15
N ASN A 59 11.11 -17.90 29.26
CA ASN A 59 11.39 -18.70 30.47
C ASN A 59 10.13 -19.43 30.97
N LEU A 60 9.49 -20.16 30.05
CA LEU A 60 8.28 -20.95 30.31
C LEU A 60 8.56 -22.16 31.23
N GLY A 61 7.50 -22.84 31.65
CA GLY A 61 7.57 -24.00 32.54
C GLY A 61 7.50 -23.61 34.02
N THR A 62 6.84 -22.49 34.30
CA THR A 62 6.61 -22.02 35.68
C THR A 62 5.80 -23.04 36.48
N GLN A 63 4.87 -23.75 35.84
CA GLN A 63 4.07 -24.80 36.48
C GLN A 63 4.93 -25.92 37.06
N ARG A 64 5.95 -26.39 36.32
CA ARG A 64 6.84 -27.45 36.81
C ARG A 64 7.69 -26.95 37.98
N LYS A 65 8.29 -25.76 37.85
CA LYS A 65 9.08 -25.13 38.92
C LYS A 65 8.24 -24.88 40.17
N TRP A 66 6.97 -24.51 40.00
CA TRP A 66 6.00 -24.33 41.08
C TRP A 66 5.74 -25.64 41.84
N GLN A 67 5.48 -26.72 41.10
CA GLN A 67 5.29 -28.05 41.68
C GLN A 67 6.55 -28.56 42.39
N GLU A 68 7.73 -28.37 41.79
CA GLU A 68 9.02 -28.74 42.40
C GLU A 68 9.28 -27.98 43.72
N ARG A 69 8.90 -26.70 43.78
CA ARG A 69 9.02 -25.86 44.99
C ARG A 69 8.04 -26.29 46.08
N CYS A 70 6.81 -26.61 45.72
CA CYS A 70 5.84 -27.18 46.66
C CYS A 70 6.34 -28.53 47.21
N ALA A 71 6.86 -29.41 46.36
CA ALA A 71 7.40 -30.71 46.77
C ALA A 71 8.60 -30.58 47.71
N THR A 72 9.52 -29.64 47.43
CA THR A 72 10.65 -29.34 48.31
C THR A 72 10.18 -28.85 49.67
N ALA A 73 9.20 -27.92 49.70
CA ALA A 73 8.62 -27.41 50.93
C ALA A 73 7.98 -28.54 51.76
N THR A 74 7.18 -29.40 51.13
CA THR A 74 6.55 -30.56 51.80
C THR A 74 7.60 -31.50 52.41
N ALA A 75 8.71 -31.76 51.70
CA ALA A 75 9.79 -32.60 52.20
C ALA A 75 10.53 -31.98 53.41
N ASP A 76 10.83 -30.69 53.36
CA ASP A 76 11.52 -29.98 54.44
C ASP A 76 10.63 -29.82 55.68
N ILE A 77 9.34 -29.55 55.48
CA ILE A 77 8.33 -29.54 56.55
C ILE A 77 8.22 -30.92 57.19
N SER A 78 8.04 -31.98 56.39
CA SER A 78 7.96 -33.35 56.92
C SER A 78 9.22 -33.74 57.70
N ARG A 79 10.42 -33.33 57.25
CA ARG A 79 11.67 -33.55 57.98
C ARG A 79 11.69 -32.81 59.30
N ALA A 80 11.29 -31.53 59.32
CA ALA A 80 11.22 -30.74 60.55
C ALA A 80 10.26 -31.34 61.59
N PHE A 81 9.10 -31.82 61.15
CA PHE A 81 8.14 -32.52 62.02
C PHE A 81 8.67 -33.88 62.50
N GLY A 82 9.32 -34.65 61.63
CA GLY A 82 9.87 -35.97 61.94
C GLY A 82 11.05 -35.92 62.93
N ASP A 83 12.01 -35.03 62.70
CA ASP A 83 13.21 -34.88 63.53
C ASP A 83 12.86 -34.49 64.98
N ALA A 84 11.86 -33.62 65.16
CA ALA A 84 11.44 -33.17 66.49
C ALA A 84 10.70 -34.26 67.29
N ALA A 85 9.97 -35.15 66.60
CA ALA A 85 9.21 -36.23 67.23
C ALA A 85 10.06 -37.49 67.50
N LYS A 86 11.15 -37.70 66.76
CA LYS A 86 11.98 -38.92 66.82
C LYS A 86 12.65 -39.13 68.17
N ASP A 87 13.12 -38.06 68.79
CA ASP A 87 13.95 -38.12 70.01
C ASP A 87 13.18 -37.75 71.29
N ASN A 88 11.86 -37.53 71.20
CA ASN A 88 11.04 -37.03 72.31
C ASN A 88 9.79 -37.90 72.53
N MET A 89 9.55 -38.35 73.77
CA MET A 89 8.28 -39.00 74.10
C MET A 89 7.16 -37.97 74.25
N LEU A 90 6.29 -37.92 73.24
CA LEU A 90 5.14 -37.01 73.20
C LEU A 90 3.94 -37.59 73.96
N SER A 91 3.27 -36.77 74.78
CA SER A 91 1.99 -37.12 75.40
C SER A 91 0.89 -37.31 74.32
N PRO A 92 -0.21 -38.03 74.60
CA PRO A 92 -1.28 -38.23 73.61
C PRO A 92 -1.85 -36.92 73.05
N ALA A 93 -1.98 -35.88 73.89
CA ALA A 93 -2.45 -34.55 73.46
C ALA A 93 -1.44 -33.87 72.51
N LEU A 94 -0.13 -33.99 72.79
CA LEU A 94 0.92 -33.46 71.93
C LEU A 94 1.03 -34.23 70.62
N GLN A 95 0.88 -35.56 70.65
CA GLN A 95 0.84 -36.39 69.44
C GLN A 95 -0.29 -35.95 68.52
N LEU A 96 -1.52 -35.83 69.06
CA LEU A 96 -2.68 -35.40 68.28
C LEU A 96 -2.47 -34.02 67.65
N PHE A 97 -1.97 -33.04 68.42
CA PHE A 97 -1.63 -31.72 67.90
C PHE A 97 -0.57 -31.80 66.78
N TRP A 98 0.50 -32.57 66.98
CA TRP A 98 1.61 -32.67 66.04
C TRP A 98 1.18 -33.30 64.71
N TYR A 99 0.39 -34.38 64.77
CA TYR A 99 -0.17 -35.01 63.57
C TYR A 99 -1.13 -34.09 62.82
N GLN A 100 -2.05 -33.42 63.52
CA GLN A 100 -2.99 -32.48 62.88
C GLN A 100 -2.26 -31.28 62.27
N ALA A 101 -1.22 -30.76 62.92
CA ALA A 101 -0.40 -29.69 62.39
C ALA A 101 0.29 -30.14 61.09
N LEU A 102 0.97 -31.29 61.09
CA LEU A 102 1.61 -31.84 59.90
C LEU A 102 0.61 -32.06 58.76
N GLU A 103 -0.55 -32.65 59.03
CA GLU A 103 -1.60 -32.89 58.03
C GLU A 103 -2.07 -31.58 57.39
N HIS A 104 -2.29 -30.53 58.19
CA HIS A 104 -2.68 -29.22 57.67
C HIS A 104 -1.58 -28.54 56.85
N GLU A 105 -0.30 -28.71 57.21
CA GLU A 105 0.82 -28.18 56.43
C GLU A 105 0.99 -28.93 55.10
N MET A 106 0.87 -30.26 55.10
CA MET A 106 0.93 -31.06 53.87
C MET A 106 -0.24 -30.74 52.94
N ALA A 107 -1.46 -30.67 53.47
CA ALA A 107 -2.65 -30.32 52.69
C ALA A 107 -2.56 -28.92 52.06
N PHE A 108 -1.90 -27.97 52.72
CA PHE A 108 -1.66 -26.62 52.19
C PHE A 108 -0.82 -26.66 50.92
N PHE A 109 0.36 -27.29 50.96
CA PHE A 109 1.26 -27.34 49.79
C PHE A 109 0.80 -28.32 48.71
N ASP A 110 0.14 -29.42 49.09
CA ASP A 110 -0.44 -30.38 48.13
C ASP A 110 -1.58 -29.77 47.32
N SER A 111 -2.39 -28.91 47.95
CA SER A 111 -3.44 -28.17 47.24
C SER A 111 -2.86 -27.04 46.39
N LEU A 112 -1.83 -26.35 46.87
CA LEU A 112 -1.13 -25.30 46.12
C LEU A 112 -0.41 -25.83 44.87
N ALA A 113 0.16 -27.04 44.94
CA ALA A 113 0.84 -27.69 43.80
C ALA A 113 -0.11 -28.04 42.64
N LYS A 114 -1.42 -28.17 42.92
CA LYS A 114 -2.46 -28.53 41.94
C LYS A 114 -3.04 -27.30 41.23
N VAL A 115 -2.74 -26.10 41.71
CA VAL A 115 -3.21 -24.84 41.11
C VAL A 115 -2.59 -24.67 39.72
N GLN A 116 -3.43 -24.33 38.73
CA GLN A 116 -3.03 -24.13 37.33
C GLN A 116 -2.72 -22.66 36.98
N THR A 117 -2.68 -21.78 37.98
CA THR A 117 -2.37 -20.36 37.80
C THR A 117 -1.04 -20.12 37.06
N PRO A 118 0.08 -20.81 37.39
CA PRO A 118 1.34 -20.63 36.64
C PRO A 118 1.20 -21.01 35.15
N GLN A 119 0.54 -22.13 34.84
CA GLN A 119 0.30 -22.52 33.45
C GLN A 119 -0.50 -21.46 32.67
N ARG A 120 -1.54 -20.88 33.29
CA ARG A 120 -2.35 -19.83 32.64
C ARG A 120 -1.59 -18.52 32.50
N HIS A 121 -0.69 -18.22 33.43
CA HIS A 121 0.21 -17.08 33.30
C HIS A 121 1.22 -17.28 32.15
N ASP A 122 1.79 -18.47 32.01
CA ASP A 122 2.63 -18.84 30.85
C ASP A 122 1.83 -18.69 29.53
N ASP A 123 0.60 -19.19 29.47
CA ASP A 123 -0.28 -19.07 28.29
C ASP A 123 -0.53 -17.59 27.91
N LEU A 124 -0.73 -16.72 28.92
CA LEU A 124 -0.89 -15.27 28.72
C LEU A 124 0.37 -14.64 28.10
N LEU A 125 1.55 -14.99 28.61
CA LEU A 125 2.82 -14.46 28.13
C LEU A 125 3.14 -14.95 26.71
N VAL A 126 2.75 -16.18 26.36
CA VAL A 126 2.83 -16.69 24.98
C VAL A 126 1.92 -15.88 24.06
N HIS A 127 0.70 -15.56 24.49
CA HIS A 127 -0.22 -14.72 23.72
C HIS A 127 0.38 -13.32 23.48
N GLN A 128 0.97 -12.72 24.52
CA GLN A 128 1.66 -11.43 24.43
C GLN A 128 2.82 -11.44 23.41
N ASP A 129 3.66 -12.49 23.42
CA ASP A 129 4.77 -12.63 22.46
C ASP A 129 4.26 -12.82 21.02
N LEU A 130 3.18 -13.58 20.82
CA LEU A 130 2.54 -13.75 19.52
C LEU A 130 1.96 -12.43 18.98
N LEU A 131 1.31 -11.62 19.84
CA LEU A 131 0.84 -10.28 19.47
C LEU A 131 2.00 -9.39 19.01
N ASN A 132 3.11 -9.39 19.76
CA ASN A 132 4.26 -8.57 19.46
C ASN A 132 4.94 -8.99 18.15
N LYS A 133 5.10 -10.29 17.91
CA LYS A 133 5.61 -10.84 16.64
C LYS A 133 4.72 -10.45 15.46
N MET A 134 3.42 -10.62 15.60
CA MET A 134 2.47 -10.24 14.55
C MET A 134 2.51 -8.73 14.25
N LEU A 135 2.65 -7.88 15.28
CA LEU A 135 2.79 -6.44 15.09
C LEU A 135 4.04 -6.11 14.25
N GLY A 136 5.16 -6.79 14.52
CA GLY A 136 6.39 -6.69 13.73
C GLY A 136 6.21 -7.19 12.30
N GLU A 137 5.69 -8.41 12.13
CA GLU A 137 5.49 -9.02 10.81
C GLU A 137 4.55 -8.22 9.91
N LEU A 138 3.45 -7.69 10.46
CA LEU A 138 2.54 -6.84 9.70
C LEU A 138 3.16 -5.50 9.33
N TRP A 139 4.00 -4.95 10.21
CA TRP A 139 4.74 -3.73 9.90
C TRP A 139 5.72 -3.95 8.75
N ASP A 140 6.43 -5.08 8.76
CA ASP A 140 7.35 -5.45 7.69
C ASP A 140 6.60 -5.72 6.39
N LYS A 141 5.47 -6.46 6.44
CA LYS A 141 4.60 -6.69 5.28
C LYS A 141 4.04 -5.38 4.72
N TRP A 142 3.59 -4.46 5.57
CA TRP A 142 3.09 -3.15 5.16
C TRP A 142 4.19 -2.31 4.49
N THR A 143 5.37 -2.23 5.10
CA THR A 143 6.52 -1.51 4.54
C THR A 143 6.95 -2.11 3.21
N PHE A 144 6.96 -3.45 3.11
CA PHE A 144 7.26 -4.16 1.87
C PHE A 144 6.24 -3.89 0.78
N LEU A 145 4.94 -3.93 1.10
CA LEU A 145 3.86 -3.59 0.18
C LEU A 145 4.04 -2.18 -0.38
N LEU A 146 4.22 -1.18 0.49
CA LEU A 146 4.49 0.20 0.07
C LEU A 146 5.74 0.30 -0.81
N SER A 147 6.82 -0.43 -0.49
CA SER A 147 8.03 -0.39 -1.31
C SER A 147 7.84 -0.97 -2.71
N LYS A 148 7.01 -2.01 -2.84
CA LYS A 148 6.65 -2.58 -4.15
C LYS A 148 5.72 -1.67 -4.93
N ASP A 149 4.79 -1.03 -4.22
CA ASP A 149 3.84 -0.10 -4.81
C ASP A 149 4.57 1.08 -5.47
N VAL A 150 5.59 1.64 -4.79
CA VAL A 150 6.47 2.69 -5.35
C VAL A 150 7.16 2.26 -6.65
N VAL A 151 7.49 0.98 -6.85
CA VAL A 151 8.08 0.51 -8.11
C VAL A 151 7.03 0.56 -9.23
N PHE A 152 5.83 0.04 -8.98
CA PHE A 152 4.72 0.12 -9.94
C PHE A 152 4.32 1.57 -10.23
N GLU A 153 4.28 2.42 -9.20
CA GLU A 153 4.06 3.86 -9.33
C GLU A 153 5.06 4.48 -10.30
N ASN A 154 6.36 4.26 -10.09
CA ASN A 154 7.40 4.87 -10.92
C ASN A 154 7.30 4.44 -12.39
N ASP A 155 7.05 3.15 -12.65
CA ASP A 155 6.88 2.62 -14.00
C ASP A 155 5.63 3.20 -14.67
N GLN A 156 4.50 3.27 -13.94
CA GLN A 156 3.26 3.85 -14.43
C GLN A 156 3.40 5.35 -14.69
N ARG A 157 4.07 6.08 -13.79
CA ARG A 157 4.33 7.51 -13.92
C ARG A 157 5.23 7.80 -15.11
N GLN A 158 6.21 6.96 -15.40
CA GLN A 158 7.03 7.08 -16.60
C GLN A 158 6.19 6.99 -17.88
N VAL A 159 5.22 6.09 -17.93
CA VAL A 159 4.28 5.98 -19.08
C VAL A 159 3.44 7.26 -19.21
N VAL A 160 2.87 7.77 -18.12
CA VAL A 160 2.08 9.01 -18.14
C VAL A 160 2.94 10.23 -18.54
N GLN A 161 4.20 10.28 -18.10
CA GLN A 161 5.14 11.31 -18.55
C GLN A 161 5.47 11.19 -20.04
N GLN A 162 5.58 9.98 -20.59
CA GLN A 162 5.76 9.77 -22.03
C GLN A 162 4.54 10.25 -22.82
N VAL A 163 3.32 10.00 -22.34
CA VAL A 163 2.08 10.55 -22.90
C VAL A 163 2.10 12.08 -22.84
N SER A 164 2.53 12.69 -21.73
CA SER A 164 2.68 14.14 -21.61
C SER A 164 3.71 14.73 -22.58
N ARG A 165 4.83 14.04 -22.82
CA ARG A 165 5.83 14.45 -23.84
C ARG A 165 5.29 14.31 -25.25
N MET A 166 4.51 13.26 -25.51
CA MET A 166 3.85 13.06 -26.79
C MET A 166 2.81 14.16 -27.06
N ALA A 167 2.01 14.55 -26.06
CA ALA A 167 1.12 15.71 -26.15
C ALA A 167 1.89 17.00 -26.50
N GLN A 168 3.06 17.19 -25.88
CA GLN A 168 3.92 18.35 -26.16
C GLN A 168 4.47 18.33 -27.59
N SER A 169 5.00 17.19 -28.06
CA SER A 169 5.50 17.04 -29.43
C SER A 169 4.39 17.26 -30.47
N ILE A 170 3.14 16.85 -30.17
CA ILE A 170 1.99 17.15 -31.03
C ILE A 170 1.77 18.67 -31.15
N VAL A 171 1.80 19.39 -30.04
CA VAL A 171 1.54 20.83 -29.97
C VAL A 171 2.68 21.64 -30.59
N ASP A 172 3.93 21.28 -30.33
CA ASP A 172 5.11 22.08 -30.67
C ASP A 172 5.70 21.74 -32.04
N GLU A 173 5.65 20.46 -32.44
CA GLU A 173 6.39 19.96 -33.61
C GLU A 173 5.46 19.45 -34.70
N LEU A 174 4.51 18.58 -34.34
CA LEU A 174 3.65 17.92 -35.33
C LEU A 174 2.70 18.91 -35.99
N ALA A 175 1.91 19.64 -35.18
CA ALA A 175 0.92 20.57 -35.71
C ALA A 175 1.57 21.73 -36.49
N PRO A 176 2.59 22.45 -35.95
CA PRO A 176 3.26 23.52 -36.69
C PRO A 176 4.11 23.00 -37.86
N GLY A 177 4.75 21.83 -37.72
CA GLY A 177 5.61 21.25 -38.74
C GLY A 177 4.85 20.79 -39.97
N VAL A 178 3.61 20.30 -39.83
CA VAL A 178 2.75 19.97 -40.97
C VAL A 178 2.32 21.24 -41.69
N LEU A 179 1.90 22.29 -40.97
CA LEU A 179 1.58 23.60 -41.58
C LEU A 179 2.75 24.15 -42.41
N LYS A 180 3.96 24.13 -41.83
CA LYS A 180 5.18 24.58 -42.51
C LYS A 180 5.50 23.75 -43.76
N ARG A 181 5.47 22.41 -43.65
CA ARG A 181 5.71 21.50 -44.79
C ARG A 181 4.68 21.69 -45.90
N THR A 182 3.41 21.89 -45.56
CA THR A 182 2.36 22.21 -46.53
C THR A 182 2.64 23.54 -47.23
N SER A 183 2.96 24.61 -46.49
CA SER A 183 3.32 25.91 -47.09
C SER A 183 4.55 25.82 -48.00
N GLU A 184 5.59 25.09 -47.60
CA GLU A 184 6.81 24.89 -48.38
C GLU A 184 6.57 24.00 -49.61
N GLY A 185 5.74 22.96 -49.48
CA GLY A 185 5.31 22.10 -50.58
C GLY A 185 4.54 22.89 -51.64
N VAL A 186 3.57 23.71 -51.19
CA VAL A 186 2.83 24.65 -52.06
C VAL A 186 3.79 25.60 -52.75
N SER A 187 4.68 26.27 -51.98
CA SER A 187 5.62 27.24 -52.53
C SER A 187 6.57 26.62 -53.56
N ARG A 188 7.04 25.38 -53.32
CA ARG A 188 7.87 24.63 -54.28
C ARG A 188 7.10 24.27 -55.55
N ALA A 189 5.87 23.79 -55.41
CA ALA A 189 5.00 23.47 -56.53
C ALA A 189 4.76 24.72 -57.40
N THR A 190 4.37 25.85 -56.78
CA THR A 190 4.12 27.11 -57.49
C THR A 190 5.39 27.71 -58.10
N ALA A 191 6.55 27.62 -57.41
CA ALA A 191 7.82 28.14 -57.93
C ALA A 191 8.31 27.37 -59.17
N LYS A 192 8.13 26.04 -59.20
CA LYS A 192 8.46 25.23 -60.38
C LYS A 192 7.53 25.56 -61.56
N SER A 193 6.23 25.71 -61.30
CA SER A 193 5.27 26.15 -62.32
C SER A 193 5.61 27.54 -62.86
N LEU A 194 6.04 28.44 -61.97
CA LEU A 194 6.46 29.79 -62.32
C LEU A 194 7.75 29.80 -63.15
N ASP A 195 8.75 28.98 -62.81
CA ASP A 195 9.99 28.85 -63.59
C ASP A 195 9.73 28.34 -65.02
N VAL A 196 8.80 27.40 -65.19
CA VAL A 196 8.34 26.96 -66.51
C VAL A 196 7.67 28.11 -67.26
N ALA A 197 6.79 28.87 -66.59
CA ALA A 197 6.10 30.01 -67.19
C ALA A 197 7.07 31.12 -67.62
N LEU A 198 8.06 31.45 -66.79
CA LEU A 198 9.08 32.47 -67.09
C LEU A 198 10.01 32.05 -68.23
N LYS A 199 10.40 30.78 -68.32
CA LYS A 199 11.22 30.27 -69.44
C LYS A 199 10.48 30.30 -70.78
N LEU A 200 9.16 30.15 -70.75
CA LEU A 200 8.29 30.30 -71.93
C LEU A 200 8.12 31.78 -72.30
N ASP A 201 8.01 32.66 -71.32
CA ASP A 201 7.98 34.13 -71.47
C ASP A 201 9.26 34.63 -72.19
N ASP A 202 10.44 34.30 -71.68
CA ASP A 202 11.75 34.70 -72.23
C ASP A 202 11.99 34.18 -73.65
N LYS A 203 11.50 32.97 -73.98
CA LYS A 203 11.67 32.37 -75.31
C LYS A 203 10.81 33.01 -76.40
N LEU A 204 9.70 33.63 -76.04
CA LEU A 204 8.65 34.00 -76.99
C LEU A 204 8.36 35.52 -77.03
N LEU A 205 8.78 36.29 -76.02
CA LEU A 205 8.68 37.76 -76.02
C LEU A 205 9.84 38.49 -76.73
N GLY A 206 10.73 37.76 -77.42
CA GLY A 206 11.76 38.30 -78.33
C GLY A 206 11.22 38.94 -79.64
N GLY A 207 9.97 39.42 -79.65
CA GLY A 207 9.35 40.18 -80.73
C GLY A 207 8.79 39.33 -81.88
N LYS A 208 7.45 39.20 -81.94
CA LYS A 208 6.58 39.27 -83.16
C LYS A 208 5.16 38.74 -82.88
N GLY A 209 4.15 39.57 -83.15
CA GLY A 209 2.81 39.17 -83.62
C GLY A 209 1.75 38.69 -82.60
N VAL A 210 0.54 39.27 -82.68
CA VAL A 210 -0.67 38.97 -81.87
C VAL A 210 -1.13 37.50 -81.97
N ASP A 211 -0.84 36.80 -83.07
CA ASP A 211 -1.19 35.38 -83.26
C ASP A 211 -0.32 34.42 -82.43
N LEU A 212 0.93 34.79 -82.13
CA LEU A 212 1.80 34.04 -81.22
C LEU A 212 1.38 34.21 -79.76
N ALA A 213 0.74 35.33 -79.40
CA ALA A 213 0.25 35.58 -78.04
C ALA A 213 -0.95 34.69 -77.66
N LYS A 214 -1.84 34.32 -78.62
CA LYS A 214 -2.85 33.26 -78.41
C LYS A 214 -2.22 31.88 -78.24
N GLN A 215 -1.18 31.58 -79.03
CA GLN A 215 -0.40 30.35 -78.87
C GLN A 215 0.35 30.34 -77.53
N LEU A 216 0.82 31.49 -77.05
CA LEU A 216 1.47 31.71 -75.75
C LEU A 216 0.52 31.40 -74.60
N VAL A 217 -0.72 31.94 -74.62
CA VAL A 217 -1.73 31.63 -73.59
C VAL A 217 -2.18 30.17 -73.68
N SER A 218 -2.22 29.55 -74.87
CA SER A 218 -2.44 28.11 -74.98
C SER A 218 -1.23 27.26 -74.54
N SER A 219 0.01 27.71 -74.72
CA SER A 219 1.20 26.93 -74.34
C SER A 219 1.66 27.17 -72.89
N LEU A 220 1.27 28.28 -72.28
CA LEU A 220 1.48 28.58 -70.85
C LEU A 220 0.42 27.95 -69.96
N PHE A 221 -0.82 27.82 -70.45
CA PHE A 221 -1.96 27.43 -69.62
C PHE A 221 -2.84 26.29 -70.20
N ASP A 222 -2.49 25.71 -71.35
CA ASP A 222 -3.09 24.49 -71.91
C ASP A 222 -2.09 23.31 -71.88
N VAL A 223 -0.96 23.48 -71.20
CA VAL A 223 -0.10 22.35 -70.79
C VAL A 223 -0.81 21.64 -69.66
N ASP A 224 -1.09 20.34 -69.86
CA ASP A 224 -1.49 19.43 -68.79
C ASP A 224 -0.70 19.77 -67.54
N ILE A 225 -1.40 20.13 -66.47
CA ILE A 225 -0.81 20.49 -65.18
C ILE A 225 0.20 19.40 -64.86
N PRO A 226 1.52 19.70 -64.86
CA PRO A 226 2.51 18.64 -64.90
C PRO A 226 2.31 17.68 -63.73
N ASP A 227 2.27 16.36 -63.97
CA ASP A 227 2.14 15.32 -62.94
C ASP A 227 3.13 15.47 -61.77
N GLU A 228 4.22 16.21 -62.00
CA GLU A 228 5.21 16.59 -61.00
C GLU A 228 4.69 17.55 -59.92
N ILE A 229 3.69 18.38 -60.21
CA ILE A 229 2.97 19.18 -59.21
C ILE A 229 2.23 18.24 -58.26
N ASP A 230 1.59 17.21 -58.82
CA ASP A 230 0.92 16.17 -58.04
C ASP A 230 1.92 15.40 -57.15
N ARG A 231 3.12 15.04 -57.65
CA ARG A 231 4.16 14.40 -56.82
C ARG A 231 4.68 15.26 -55.67
N ASN A 232 4.99 16.53 -55.90
CA ASN A 232 5.54 17.39 -54.84
C ASN A 232 4.48 17.74 -53.79
N LEU A 233 3.21 17.85 -54.20
CA LEU A 233 2.08 18.00 -53.29
C LEU A 233 1.77 16.69 -52.54
N LEU A 234 1.93 15.54 -53.20
CA LEU A 234 1.90 14.21 -52.58
C LEU A 234 2.95 14.11 -51.47
N ASP A 235 4.23 14.38 -51.75
CA ASP A 235 5.31 14.29 -50.75
C ASP A 235 5.08 15.19 -49.52
N ALA A 236 4.52 16.38 -49.72
CA ALA A 236 4.22 17.32 -48.62
C ALA A 236 3.10 16.83 -47.68
N VAL A 237 2.17 16.01 -48.20
CA VAL A 237 0.96 15.56 -47.49
C VAL A 237 1.08 14.10 -47.01
N GLN A 238 1.60 13.20 -47.83
CA GLN A 238 1.77 11.77 -47.49
C GLN A 238 2.74 11.58 -46.31
N GLY A 239 3.83 12.36 -46.27
CA GLY A 239 4.73 12.40 -45.12
C GLY A 239 4.12 13.00 -43.84
N GLY A 240 2.87 13.49 -43.90
CA GLY A 240 2.05 13.85 -42.74
C GLY A 240 1.22 12.68 -42.24
N SER A 241 0.51 11.98 -43.13
CA SER A 241 -0.41 10.87 -42.80
C SER A 241 0.27 9.74 -42.02
N GLU A 242 1.46 9.32 -42.47
CA GLU A 242 2.22 8.24 -41.83
C GLU A 242 2.62 8.62 -40.39
N VAL A 243 2.93 9.89 -40.15
CA VAL A 243 3.33 10.37 -38.83
C VAL A 243 2.14 10.33 -37.86
N TYR A 244 0.92 10.68 -38.29
CA TYR A 244 -0.27 10.56 -37.44
C TYR A 244 -0.56 9.11 -37.05
N GLN A 245 -0.42 8.17 -37.99
CA GLN A 245 -0.62 6.74 -37.73
C GLN A 245 0.45 6.18 -36.78
N VAL A 246 1.72 6.57 -36.95
CA VAL A 246 2.79 6.19 -36.02
C VAL A 246 2.52 6.71 -34.61
N GLN A 247 2.08 7.97 -34.48
CA GLN A 247 1.72 8.54 -33.19
C GLN A 247 0.51 7.82 -32.57
N GLN A 248 -0.51 7.49 -33.36
CA GLN A 248 -1.66 6.70 -32.90
C GLN A 248 -1.23 5.32 -32.36
N GLY A 249 -0.34 4.63 -33.09
CA GLY A 249 0.23 3.36 -32.65
C GLY A 249 1.04 3.49 -31.36
N HIS A 250 1.84 4.56 -31.23
CA HIS A 250 2.61 4.84 -30.02
C HIS A 250 1.72 5.08 -28.81
N TYR A 251 0.67 5.90 -28.95
CA TYR A 251 -0.32 6.12 -27.87
C TYR A 251 -0.97 4.82 -27.41
N ARG A 252 -1.45 4.00 -28.36
CA ARG A 252 -2.09 2.70 -28.02
C ARG A 252 -1.14 1.77 -27.28
N ASN A 253 0.13 1.75 -27.65
CA ASN A 253 1.15 0.96 -26.95
C ASN A 253 1.37 1.47 -25.52
N LEU A 254 1.39 2.79 -25.31
CA LEU A 254 1.51 3.39 -23.97
C LEU A 254 0.30 3.07 -23.09
N VAL A 255 -0.92 3.17 -23.63
CA VAL A 255 -2.15 2.77 -22.92
C VAL A 255 -2.10 1.29 -22.54
N SER A 256 -1.75 0.41 -23.49
CA SER A 256 -1.64 -1.03 -23.22
C SER A 256 -0.58 -1.36 -22.17
N ALA A 257 0.56 -0.65 -22.19
CA ALA A 257 1.61 -0.81 -21.19
C ALA A 257 1.13 -0.38 -19.80
N TYR A 258 0.48 0.79 -19.71
CA TYR A 258 -0.10 1.28 -18.46
C TYR A 258 -1.14 0.31 -17.89
N GLN A 259 -2.10 -0.14 -18.70
CA GLN A 259 -3.13 -1.07 -18.26
C GLN A 259 -2.54 -2.42 -17.81
N SER A 260 -1.48 -2.89 -18.46
CA SER A 260 -0.77 -4.10 -18.04
C SER A 260 -0.10 -3.93 -16.67
N LEU A 261 0.50 -2.77 -16.41
CA LEU A 261 1.09 -2.43 -15.10
C LEU A 261 0.03 -2.39 -14.00
N VAL A 262 -1.12 -1.76 -14.27
CA VAL A 262 -2.26 -1.72 -13.34
C VAL A 262 -2.79 -3.13 -13.02
N GLN A 263 -2.91 -4.01 -14.02
CA GLN A 263 -3.30 -5.40 -13.77
C GLN A 263 -2.24 -6.18 -12.98
N ALA A 264 -0.95 -5.93 -13.25
CA ALA A 264 0.14 -6.56 -12.50
C ALA A 264 0.17 -6.12 -11.03
N GLU A 265 -0.05 -4.83 -10.76
CA GLU A 265 -0.17 -4.28 -9.41
C GLU A 265 -1.33 -4.93 -8.65
N LYS A 266 -2.50 -5.01 -9.28
CA LYS A 266 -3.68 -5.72 -8.75
C LYS A 266 -3.40 -7.20 -8.45
N GLY A 267 -2.69 -7.89 -9.34
CA GLY A 267 -2.32 -9.30 -9.18
C GLY A 267 -1.24 -9.55 -8.12
N SER A 268 -0.53 -8.52 -7.66
CA SER A 268 0.62 -8.67 -6.74
C SER A 268 0.43 -7.94 -5.41
N VAL A 269 0.34 -6.60 -5.42
CA VAL A 269 0.29 -5.77 -4.21
C VAL A 269 -1.05 -5.95 -3.53
N LEU A 270 -2.15 -5.81 -4.28
CA LEU A 270 -3.50 -5.95 -3.74
C LEU A 270 -3.82 -7.38 -3.28
N LEU A 271 -3.32 -8.39 -4.01
CA LEU A 271 -3.46 -9.79 -3.60
C LEU A 271 -2.79 -10.04 -2.24
N LEU A 272 -1.54 -9.59 -2.09
CA LEU A 272 -0.79 -9.76 -0.84
C LEU A 272 -1.42 -8.94 0.30
N PHE A 273 -1.92 -7.74 0.01
CA PHE A 273 -2.65 -6.92 0.96
C PHE A 273 -3.91 -7.62 1.48
N ASN A 274 -4.75 -8.15 0.57
CA ASN A 274 -5.98 -8.86 0.93
C ASN A 274 -5.70 -10.17 1.70
N ALA A 275 -4.65 -10.91 1.31
CA ALA A 275 -4.20 -12.08 2.07
C ALA A 275 -3.78 -11.70 3.49
N THR A 276 -3.03 -10.61 3.65
CA THR A 276 -2.60 -10.10 4.95
C THR A 276 -3.80 -9.67 5.81
N ARG A 277 -4.83 -9.04 5.22
CA ARG A 277 -6.09 -8.74 5.93
C ARG A 277 -6.77 -10.01 6.44
N ALA A 278 -6.88 -11.05 5.61
CA ALA A 278 -7.49 -12.31 6.01
C ALA A 278 -6.72 -13.01 7.14
N GLU A 279 -5.38 -12.93 7.15
CA GLU A 279 -4.55 -13.40 8.25
C GLU A 279 -4.84 -12.65 9.56
N VAL A 280 -4.96 -11.31 9.49
CA VAL A 280 -5.32 -10.47 10.64
C VAL A 280 -6.70 -10.81 11.18
N ASP A 281 -7.69 -10.98 10.31
CA ASP A 281 -9.04 -11.36 10.74
C ASP A 281 -9.06 -12.75 11.40
N THR A 282 -8.37 -13.73 10.78
CA THR A 282 -8.20 -15.08 11.37
C THR A 282 -7.52 -15.01 12.73
N TYR A 283 -6.51 -14.17 12.88
CA TYR A 283 -5.84 -13.98 14.16
C TYR A 283 -6.80 -13.38 15.20
N ARG A 284 -7.56 -12.35 14.83
CA ARG A 284 -8.53 -11.71 15.74
C ARG A 284 -9.61 -12.68 16.19
N GLU A 285 -10.08 -13.58 15.33
CA GLU A 285 -11.03 -14.63 15.74
C GLU A 285 -10.39 -15.67 16.68
N LYS A 286 -9.14 -16.04 16.42
CA LYS A 286 -8.47 -17.13 17.13
C LYS A 286 -7.78 -16.71 18.42
N ASN A 287 -7.28 -15.48 18.50
CA ASN A 287 -6.42 -14.97 19.55
C ASN A 287 -6.82 -13.55 19.98
N ASP A 288 -8.12 -13.27 20.11
CA ASP A 288 -8.55 -11.97 20.64
C ASP A 288 -8.13 -11.75 22.10
N LEU A 289 -8.13 -10.47 22.47
CA LEU A 289 -8.01 -10.01 23.85
C LEU A 289 -9.06 -10.69 24.77
N GLY A 290 -10.22 -11.07 24.24
CA GLY A 290 -11.27 -11.78 24.97
C GLY A 290 -10.80 -13.13 25.53
N LYS A 291 -10.14 -13.96 24.70
CA LYS A 291 -9.56 -15.23 25.16
C LYS A 291 -8.46 -15.03 26.20
N ALA A 292 -7.57 -14.06 25.99
CA ALA A 292 -6.52 -13.73 26.95
C ALA A 292 -7.12 -13.27 28.30
N LYS A 293 -8.23 -12.51 28.27
CA LYS A 293 -8.98 -12.12 29.46
C LYS A 293 -9.57 -13.32 30.21
N VAL A 294 -10.13 -14.29 29.48
CA VAL A 294 -10.63 -15.54 30.07
C VAL A 294 -9.49 -16.33 30.75
N MET A 295 -8.30 -16.38 30.14
CA MET A 295 -7.13 -17.04 30.75
C MET A 295 -6.72 -16.34 32.06
N LEU A 296 -6.69 -15.01 32.08
CA LEU A 296 -6.43 -14.21 33.29
C LEU A 296 -7.45 -14.51 34.39
N ASP A 297 -8.75 -14.47 34.05
CA ASP A 297 -9.82 -14.67 35.02
C ASP A 297 -9.79 -16.10 35.59
N GLN A 298 -9.46 -17.11 34.76
CA GLN A 298 -9.23 -18.49 35.22
C GLN A 298 -8.01 -18.60 36.13
N ALA A 299 -6.89 -17.96 35.78
CA ALA A 299 -5.66 -17.97 36.58
C ALA A 299 -5.91 -17.43 37.99
N LYS A 300 -6.64 -16.31 38.08
CA LYS A 300 -7.05 -15.71 39.36
C LYS A 300 -8.08 -16.53 40.10
N GLY A 301 -9.04 -17.12 39.38
CA GLY A 301 -10.07 -18.00 39.93
C GLY A 301 -9.48 -19.20 40.65
N TYR A 302 -8.54 -19.91 40.03
CA TYR A 302 -7.89 -21.08 40.65
C TYR A 302 -7.16 -20.74 41.95
N LEU A 303 -6.45 -19.60 41.99
CA LEU A 303 -5.71 -19.19 43.19
C LEU A 303 -6.66 -18.69 44.29
N SER A 304 -7.75 -18.03 43.92
CA SER A 304 -8.79 -17.59 44.85
C SER A 304 -9.53 -18.77 45.47
N ASP A 305 -9.88 -19.76 44.66
CA ASP A 305 -10.51 -21.01 45.11
C ASP A 305 -9.59 -21.77 46.07
N TRP A 306 -8.30 -21.87 45.75
CA TRP A 306 -7.31 -22.46 46.65
C TRP A 306 -7.27 -21.74 48.00
N ALA A 307 -7.08 -20.41 48.01
CA ALA A 307 -6.97 -19.63 49.24
C ALA A 307 -8.22 -19.76 50.14
N SER A 308 -9.40 -19.94 49.56
CA SER A 308 -10.66 -20.11 50.29
C SER A 308 -10.82 -21.46 50.99
N ARG A 309 -10.15 -22.51 50.50
CA ARG A 309 -10.29 -23.91 50.96
C ARG A 309 -9.24 -24.32 52.00
N VAL A 310 -8.41 -23.38 52.42
CA VAL A 310 -7.31 -23.64 53.36
C VAL A 310 -7.85 -23.90 54.79
N PRO A 311 -7.29 -24.88 55.55
CA PRO A 311 -7.90 -25.38 56.79
C PRO A 311 -7.95 -24.35 57.93
N SER A 312 -6.81 -23.73 58.25
CA SER A 312 -6.70 -22.76 59.37
C SER A 312 -7.06 -21.34 58.94
N SER A 313 -7.59 -20.54 59.88
CA SER A 313 -7.78 -19.09 59.72
C SER A 313 -6.46 -18.34 59.49
N ALA A 314 -5.37 -18.74 60.15
CA ALA A 314 -4.06 -18.12 59.93
C ALA A 314 -3.55 -18.47 58.52
N GLN A 315 -3.61 -19.74 58.13
CA GLN A 315 -3.22 -20.17 56.79
C GLN A 315 -4.11 -19.51 55.70
N ARG A 316 -5.40 -19.27 55.95
CA ARG A 316 -6.28 -18.50 55.04
C ARG A 316 -5.84 -17.05 54.88
N SER A 317 -5.41 -16.39 55.95
CA SER A 317 -4.87 -15.02 55.89
C SER A 317 -3.61 -14.97 55.02
N GLU A 318 -2.67 -15.89 55.25
CA GLU A 318 -1.42 -15.95 54.50
C GLU A 318 -1.64 -16.35 53.04
N ALA A 319 -2.52 -17.33 52.77
CA ALA A 319 -2.92 -17.70 51.43
C ALA A 319 -3.56 -16.54 50.67
N SER A 320 -4.37 -15.72 51.35
CA SER A 320 -4.98 -14.53 50.75
C SER A 320 -3.93 -13.48 50.38
N SER A 321 -2.99 -13.20 51.29
CA SER A 321 -1.86 -12.27 51.05
C SER A 321 -0.98 -12.72 49.88
N PHE A 322 -0.66 -14.02 49.83
CA PHE A 322 0.09 -14.61 48.71
C PHE A 322 -0.68 -14.52 47.39
N LYS A 323 -1.96 -14.90 47.40
CA LYS A 323 -2.86 -14.80 46.25
C LYS A 323 -2.92 -13.38 45.70
N ASP A 324 -3.10 -12.36 46.55
CA ASP A 324 -3.20 -10.97 46.12
C ASP A 324 -1.92 -10.50 45.40
N LYS A 325 -0.74 -10.87 45.90
CA LYS A 325 0.53 -10.51 45.26
C LYS A 325 0.78 -11.22 43.94
N VAL A 326 0.50 -12.53 43.85
CA VAL A 326 0.60 -13.26 42.58
C VAL A 326 -0.39 -12.70 41.56
N CYS A 327 -1.65 -12.44 41.96
CA CYS A 327 -2.63 -11.80 41.08
C CYS A 327 -2.18 -10.41 40.61
N SER A 328 -1.54 -9.62 41.47
CA SER A 328 -0.98 -8.31 41.10
C SER A 328 0.17 -8.41 40.09
N ALA A 329 0.99 -9.45 40.17
CA ALA A 329 2.04 -9.69 39.18
C ALA A 329 1.41 -10.00 37.81
N ILE A 330 0.44 -10.93 37.77
CA ILE A 330 -0.27 -11.29 36.54
C ILE A 330 -1.04 -10.09 35.95
N ASP A 331 -1.62 -9.23 36.80
CA ASP A 331 -2.28 -7.98 36.35
C ASP A 331 -1.33 -7.00 35.66
N THR A 332 -0.07 -6.98 36.07
CA THR A 332 0.94 -6.12 35.45
C THR A 332 1.21 -6.59 34.02
N ASP A 333 1.36 -7.89 33.80
CA ASP A 333 1.57 -8.49 32.47
C ASP A 333 0.32 -8.40 31.60
N TRP A 334 -0.86 -8.54 32.20
CA TRP A 334 -2.13 -8.30 31.53
C TRP A 334 -2.22 -6.89 30.96
N ARG A 335 -1.87 -5.87 31.75
CA ARG A 335 -1.90 -4.47 31.28
C ARG A 335 -0.98 -4.26 30.07
N LEU A 336 0.20 -4.88 30.07
CA LEU A 336 1.11 -4.84 28.91
C LEU A 336 0.48 -5.50 27.67
N THR A 337 -0.25 -6.60 27.87
CA THR A 337 -0.99 -7.28 26.78
C THR A 337 -2.10 -6.39 26.22
N GLU A 338 -2.88 -5.71 27.07
CA GLU A 338 -3.89 -4.73 26.64
C GLU A 338 -3.27 -3.55 25.89
N GLU A 339 -2.15 -3.01 26.38
CA GLU A 339 -1.43 -1.93 25.71
C GLU A 339 -0.92 -2.36 24.33
N LEU A 340 -0.44 -3.60 24.18
CA LEU A 340 0.01 -4.12 22.89
C LEU A 340 -1.14 -4.33 21.90
N ASP A 341 -2.28 -4.89 22.33
CA ASP A 341 -3.47 -5.05 21.49
C ASP A 341 -4.04 -3.68 21.06
N ASN A 342 -4.09 -2.70 21.97
CA ASN A 342 -4.52 -1.35 21.63
C ASN A 342 -3.57 -0.69 20.62
N LYS A 343 -2.25 -0.76 20.84
CA LYS A 343 -1.25 -0.27 19.87
C LYS A 343 -1.39 -0.94 18.51
N PHE A 344 -1.62 -2.25 18.50
CA PHE A 344 -1.86 -3.01 17.27
C PHE A 344 -3.10 -2.49 16.54
N ARG A 345 -4.23 -2.36 17.23
CA ARG A 345 -5.49 -1.89 16.66
C ARG A 345 -5.39 -0.47 16.16
N ASP A 346 -4.82 0.43 16.93
CA ASP A 346 -4.70 1.84 16.58
C ASP A 346 -3.76 2.02 15.39
N LYS A 347 -2.61 1.33 15.39
CA LYS A 347 -1.61 1.46 14.33
C LYS A 347 -2.10 0.94 12.98
N PHE A 348 -2.87 -0.15 12.97
CA PHE A 348 -3.36 -0.78 11.73
C PHE A 348 -4.84 -0.51 11.46
N LYS A 349 -5.46 0.41 12.20
CA LYS A 349 -6.82 0.88 11.96
C LYS A 349 -6.90 1.53 10.58
N GLY A 350 -7.88 1.14 9.79
CA GLY A 350 -8.03 1.64 8.42
C GLY A 350 -7.06 1.02 7.42
N ILE A 351 -6.16 0.13 7.86
CA ILE A 351 -5.22 -0.61 7.00
C ILE A 351 -5.62 -2.08 6.98
N PHE A 352 -5.30 -2.80 8.05
CA PHE A 352 -5.64 -4.22 8.18
C PHE A 352 -6.84 -4.46 9.11
N VAL A 353 -7.13 -3.50 9.98
CA VAL A 353 -8.20 -3.58 10.97
C VAL A 353 -9.33 -2.63 10.58
N GLN A 354 -10.56 -3.16 10.54
CA GLN A 354 -11.78 -2.45 10.10
C GLN A 354 -11.78 -2.12 8.60
N SER A 355 -12.82 -1.40 8.15
CA SER A 355 -12.91 -0.86 6.79
C SER A 355 -11.71 0.01 6.46
N LEU A 356 -11.27 -0.03 5.20
CA LEU A 356 -10.14 0.79 4.76
C LEU A 356 -10.41 2.27 4.98
N GLY A 357 -9.40 2.97 5.48
CA GLY A 357 -9.40 4.42 5.52
C GLY A 357 -9.26 4.98 4.10
N SER A 358 -9.83 6.16 3.87
CA SER A 358 -9.64 6.88 2.60
C SER A 358 -8.17 7.15 2.31
N GLU A 359 -7.36 7.40 3.34
CA GLU A 359 -5.91 7.60 3.20
C GLU A 359 -5.21 6.33 2.72
N THR A 360 -5.54 5.15 3.25
CA THR A 360 -4.95 3.88 2.80
C THR A 360 -5.38 3.53 1.38
N LEU A 361 -6.64 3.80 1.02
CA LEU A 361 -7.11 3.68 -0.35
C LEU A 361 -6.33 4.59 -1.29
N GLU A 362 -6.13 5.85 -0.92
CA GLU A 362 -5.33 6.79 -1.72
C GLU A 362 -3.84 6.46 -1.69
N GLN A 363 -3.29 5.84 -0.64
CA GLN A 363 -1.89 5.39 -0.62
C GLN A 363 -1.64 4.17 -1.51
N LEU A 364 -2.62 3.26 -1.63
CA LEU A 364 -2.49 2.04 -2.44
C LEU A 364 -3.01 2.19 -3.87
N ALA A 365 -3.93 3.13 -4.11
CA ALA A 365 -4.45 3.41 -5.45
C ALA A 365 -3.88 4.69 -6.04
N GLU A 366 -3.33 5.60 -5.22
CA GLU A 366 -2.70 6.87 -5.61
C GLU A 366 -3.48 7.67 -6.66
N SER A 367 -4.80 7.58 -6.57
CA SER A 367 -5.71 8.10 -7.58
C SER A 367 -5.60 9.61 -7.73
N TYR A 368 -5.25 10.34 -6.66
CA TYR A 368 -5.04 11.79 -6.72
C TYR A 368 -3.82 12.20 -7.57
N LEU A 369 -2.66 11.57 -7.40
CA LEU A 369 -1.43 11.94 -8.12
C LEU A 369 -1.58 11.71 -9.63
N PHE A 370 -2.20 10.61 -10.03
CA PHE A 370 -2.47 10.32 -11.43
C PHE A 370 -3.53 11.25 -12.03
N ARG A 371 -4.57 11.61 -11.26
CA ARG A 371 -5.53 12.65 -11.68
C ARG A 371 -4.82 13.97 -11.99
N GLN A 372 -3.88 14.41 -11.13
CA GLN A 372 -3.12 15.63 -11.37
C GLN A 372 -2.27 15.56 -12.65
N HIS A 373 -1.57 14.45 -12.89
CA HIS A 373 -0.78 14.29 -14.11
C HIS A 373 -1.66 14.21 -15.38
N LEU A 374 -2.84 13.60 -15.31
CA LEU A 374 -3.79 13.60 -16.43
C LEU A 374 -4.38 14.99 -16.69
N GLU A 375 -4.64 15.77 -15.65
CA GLU A 375 -5.03 17.18 -15.81
C GLU A 375 -3.93 17.99 -16.49
N GLU A 376 -2.66 17.78 -16.14
CA GLU A 376 -1.52 18.45 -16.80
C GLU A 376 -1.46 18.12 -18.30
N ILE A 377 -1.69 16.86 -18.69
CA ILE A 377 -1.77 16.45 -20.09
C ILE A 377 -2.95 17.13 -20.78
N THR A 378 -4.11 17.16 -20.12
CA THR A 378 -5.33 17.76 -20.65
C THR A 378 -5.17 19.27 -20.87
N ARG A 379 -4.48 19.97 -19.95
CA ARG A 379 -4.20 21.42 -20.06
C ARG A 379 -3.35 21.80 -21.26
N LYS A 380 -2.56 20.87 -21.83
CA LYS A 380 -1.78 21.11 -23.05
C LYS A 380 -2.65 21.24 -24.30
N ASP A 381 -3.91 20.79 -24.23
CA ASP A 381 -4.90 20.93 -25.30
C ASP A 381 -4.44 20.38 -26.67
N ALA A 382 -3.73 19.23 -26.65
CA ALA A 382 -3.32 18.55 -27.89
C ALA A 382 -4.54 18.19 -28.76
N ALA A 383 -5.66 17.80 -28.15
CA ALA A 383 -6.92 17.55 -28.84
C ALA A 383 -7.46 18.80 -29.55
N GLY A 384 -7.49 19.96 -28.89
CA GLY A 384 -7.92 21.22 -29.49
C GLY A 384 -7.01 21.64 -30.65
N LYS A 385 -5.70 21.52 -30.50
CA LYS A 385 -4.73 21.81 -31.58
C LYS A 385 -4.89 20.90 -32.79
N LEU A 386 -5.11 19.60 -32.58
CA LEU A 386 -5.38 18.66 -33.66
C LEU A 386 -6.73 18.93 -34.34
N LYS A 387 -7.79 19.25 -33.58
CA LYS A 387 -9.11 19.59 -34.12
C LYS A 387 -9.10 20.88 -34.95
N ALA A 388 -8.28 21.87 -34.57
CA ALA A 388 -8.12 23.13 -35.32
C ALA A 388 -7.17 23.02 -36.53
N LEU A 389 -6.39 21.94 -36.62
CA LEU A 389 -5.40 21.75 -37.68
C LEU A 389 -5.97 21.80 -39.10
N PRO A 390 -7.13 21.20 -39.42
CA PRO A 390 -7.66 21.20 -40.78
C PRO A 390 -8.00 22.61 -41.30
N ASP A 391 -8.63 23.43 -40.46
CA ASP A 391 -8.97 24.82 -40.81
C ASP A 391 -7.70 25.65 -40.99
N ASN A 392 -6.71 25.46 -40.11
CA ASN A 392 -5.41 26.13 -40.21
C ASN A 392 -4.64 25.69 -41.47
N LEU A 393 -4.70 24.40 -41.82
CA LEU A 393 -4.07 23.86 -43.03
C LEU A 393 -4.69 24.46 -44.27
N GLN A 394 -6.01 24.57 -44.32
CA GLN A 394 -6.73 25.19 -45.44
C GLN A 394 -6.37 26.67 -45.57
N SER A 395 -6.35 27.41 -44.45
CA SER A 395 -5.98 28.84 -44.45
C SER A 395 -4.53 29.08 -44.86
N GLU A 396 -3.58 28.27 -44.35
CA GLU A 396 -2.15 28.43 -44.68
C GLU A 396 -1.89 28.04 -46.13
N ALA A 397 -2.54 26.98 -46.59
CA ALA A 397 -2.57 26.57 -47.99
C ALA A 397 -3.03 27.69 -48.93
N ASP A 398 -4.18 28.30 -48.64
CA ASP A 398 -4.73 29.39 -49.44
C ASP A 398 -3.79 30.60 -49.45
N SER A 399 -3.23 30.97 -48.30
CA SER A 399 -2.23 32.04 -48.16
C SER A 399 -0.93 31.75 -48.93
N ALA A 400 -0.43 30.53 -48.87
CA ALA A 400 0.77 30.10 -49.59
C ALA A 400 0.53 30.08 -51.11
N LEU A 401 -0.66 29.66 -51.55
CA LEU A 401 -1.06 29.70 -52.95
C LEU A 401 -1.16 31.13 -53.46
N GLU A 402 -1.81 32.03 -52.72
CA GLU A 402 -1.88 33.44 -53.09
C GLU A 402 -0.49 34.07 -53.22
N ARG A 403 0.41 33.81 -52.26
CA ARG A 403 1.80 34.28 -52.30
C ARG A 403 2.57 33.69 -53.48
N GLY A 404 2.47 32.39 -53.70
CA GLY A 404 3.22 31.67 -54.74
C GLY A 404 2.75 31.97 -56.16
N LEU A 405 1.47 32.29 -56.34
CA LEU A 405 0.86 32.56 -57.65
C LEU A 405 0.77 34.04 -58.00
N ARG A 406 1.05 34.95 -57.06
CA ARG A 406 1.12 36.40 -57.33
C ARG A 406 1.99 36.79 -58.54
N PRO A 407 3.17 36.17 -58.78
CA PRO A 407 3.96 36.49 -59.97
C PRO A 407 3.28 36.08 -61.30
N LEU A 408 2.38 35.10 -61.30
CA LEU A 408 1.57 34.78 -62.48
C LEU A 408 0.52 35.86 -62.75
N ASP A 409 -0.03 36.49 -61.71
CA ASP A 409 -0.92 37.65 -61.88
C ASP A 409 -0.18 38.84 -62.51
N ASP A 410 1.07 39.05 -62.11
CA ASP A 410 1.94 40.07 -62.71
C ASP A 410 2.25 39.75 -64.18
N LEU A 411 2.47 38.47 -64.54
CA LEU A 411 2.65 38.02 -65.92
C LEU A 411 1.40 38.27 -66.77
N VAL A 412 0.21 37.96 -66.26
CA VAL A 412 -1.07 38.21 -66.96
C VAL A 412 -1.23 39.69 -67.33
N ASN A 413 -0.77 40.60 -66.47
CA ASN A 413 -0.83 42.05 -66.73
C ASN A 413 0.19 42.54 -67.77
N ARG A 414 1.23 41.75 -68.08
CA ARG A 414 2.25 42.05 -69.11
C ARG A 414 1.85 41.61 -70.51
N VAL A 415 0.82 40.76 -70.64
CA VAL A 415 0.31 40.27 -71.93
C VAL A 415 -0.49 41.38 -72.66
N PRO A 416 -0.44 41.44 -74.01
CA PRO A 416 -1.24 42.37 -74.82
C PRO A 416 -2.74 42.33 -74.50
N GLU A 417 -3.43 43.47 -74.68
CA GLU A 417 -4.85 43.63 -74.35
C GLU A 417 -5.76 42.59 -75.00
N GLU A 418 -5.47 42.19 -76.25
CA GLU A 418 -6.33 41.27 -76.99
C GLU A 418 -6.36 39.84 -76.42
N VAL A 419 -5.42 39.49 -75.54
CA VAL A 419 -5.26 38.14 -74.96
C VAL A 419 -5.27 38.13 -73.43
N ARG A 420 -5.30 39.31 -72.81
CA ARG A 420 -5.27 39.49 -71.35
C ARG A 420 -6.44 38.79 -70.65
N GLU A 421 -7.65 38.87 -71.22
CA GLU A 421 -8.83 38.18 -70.67
C GLU A 421 -8.74 36.65 -70.79
N LEU A 422 -8.14 36.14 -71.87
CA LEU A 422 -7.86 34.70 -72.03
C LEU A 422 -6.84 34.23 -70.98
N ALA A 423 -5.78 35.03 -70.76
CA ALA A 423 -4.74 34.75 -69.77
C ALA A 423 -5.28 34.81 -68.32
N ARG A 424 -6.15 35.77 -68.01
CA ARG A 424 -6.89 35.84 -66.73
C ARG A 424 -7.72 34.58 -66.49
N MET A 425 -8.57 34.21 -67.44
CA MET A 425 -9.43 33.02 -67.35
C MET A 425 -8.63 31.74 -67.12
N LYS A 426 -7.50 31.60 -67.81
CA LYS A 426 -6.65 30.43 -67.73
C LYS A 426 -5.84 30.37 -66.43
N ASN A 427 -5.30 31.49 -65.95
CA ASN A 427 -4.67 31.61 -64.63
C ASN A 427 -5.67 31.31 -63.50
N GLN A 428 -6.91 31.78 -63.62
CA GLN A 428 -8.01 31.47 -62.70
C GLN A 428 -8.27 29.95 -62.64
N ARG A 429 -8.36 29.27 -63.79
CA ARG A 429 -8.53 27.81 -63.84
C ARG A 429 -7.37 27.05 -63.23
N PHE A 430 -6.14 27.51 -63.42
CA PHE A 430 -4.96 26.90 -62.79
C PHE A 430 -5.01 27.04 -61.26
N LYS A 431 -5.32 28.24 -60.75
CA LYS A 431 -5.55 28.51 -59.32
C LYS A 431 -6.62 27.60 -58.73
N GLU A 432 -7.76 27.49 -59.41
CA GLU A 432 -8.87 26.62 -59.00
C GLU A 432 -8.47 25.15 -58.98
N HIS A 433 -7.71 24.68 -59.97
CA HIS A 433 -7.24 23.29 -60.01
C HIS A 433 -6.28 22.98 -58.86
N VAL A 434 -5.27 23.82 -58.64
CA VAL A 434 -4.32 23.61 -57.52
C VAL A 434 -5.05 23.66 -56.19
N ARG A 435 -5.99 24.59 -56.01
CA ARG A 435 -6.84 24.68 -54.81
C ARG A 435 -7.71 23.42 -54.62
N ALA A 436 -8.34 22.91 -55.68
CA ALA A 436 -9.15 21.69 -55.62
C ALA A 436 -8.31 20.47 -55.22
N ARG A 437 -7.13 20.29 -55.84
CA ARG A 437 -6.20 19.21 -55.50
C ARG A 437 -5.73 19.29 -54.05
N LEU A 438 -5.41 20.48 -53.57
CA LEU A 438 -4.96 20.67 -52.21
C LEU A 438 -6.05 20.37 -51.18
N LYS A 439 -7.29 20.79 -51.50
CA LYS A 439 -8.48 20.47 -50.70
C LYS A 439 -8.69 18.96 -50.60
N ASP A 440 -8.66 18.23 -51.71
CA ASP A 440 -8.81 16.76 -51.72
C ASP A 440 -7.76 16.07 -50.86
N ARG A 441 -6.53 16.61 -50.85
CA ARG A 441 -5.40 16.07 -50.08
C ARG A 441 -5.49 16.37 -48.59
N ILE A 442 -5.89 17.59 -48.20
CA ILE A 442 -6.23 17.92 -46.81
C ILE A 442 -7.38 17.01 -46.34
N GLN A 443 -8.36 16.77 -47.21
CA GLN A 443 -9.49 15.91 -46.91
C GLN A 443 -9.12 14.44 -46.74
N ALA A 444 -8.04 13.97 -47.39
CA ALA A 444 -7.48 12.64 -47.15
C ALA A 444 -6.73 12.51 -45.80
N LEU A 445 -6.21 13.60 -45.24
CA LEU A 445 -5.56 13.61 -43.91
C LEU A 445 -6.54 13.71 -42.75
N LEU A 446 -7.71 14.30 -43.00
CA LEU A 446 -8.74 14.54 -41.98
C LEU A 446 -9.05 13.32 -41.10
N PRO A 447 -9.28 12.11 -41.65
CA PRO A 447 -9.59 10.94 -40.83
C PRO A 447 -8.50 10.63 -39.80
N ALA A 448 -7.22 10.67 -40.21
CA ALA A 448 -6.10 10.35 -39.33
C ALA A 448 -5.92 11.41 -38.22
N ILE A 449 -6.13 12.69 -38.54
CA ILE A 449 -6.07 13.80 -37.57
C ILE A 449 -7.23 13.68 -36.56
N VAL A 450 -8.44 13.41 -37.03
CA VAL A 450 -9.64 13.28 -36.19
C VAL A 450 -9.51 12.07 -35.26
N GLU A 451 -9.05 10.93 -35.78
CA GLU A 451 -8.81 9.73 -34.97
C GLU A 451 -7.76 9.98 -33.88
N LEU A 452 -6.64 10.64 -34.21
CA LEU A 452 -5.65 10.98 -33.21
C LEU A 452 -6.24 11.96 -32.19
N ALA A 453 -6.96 13.00 -32.62
CA ALA A 453 -7.59 13.98 -31.74
C ALA A 453 -8.60 13.36 -30.77
N ALA A 454 -9.32 12.31 -31.19
CA ALA A 454 -10.25 11.58 -30.34
C ALA A 454 -9.53 10.87 -29.18
N LEU A 455 -8.33 10.32 -29.41
CA LEU A 455 -7.54 9.68 -28.35
C LEU A 455 -7.11 10.67 -27.25
N TRP A 456 -6.85 11.92 -27.64
CA TRP A 456 -6.48 13.00 -26.71
C TRP A 456 -7.66 13.70 -26.05
N ASP A 457 -8.90 13.25 -26.31
CA ASP A 457 -10.08 13.81 -25.65
C ASP A 457 -10.01 13.54 -24.12
N PRO A 458 -10.30 14.54 -23.27
CA PRO A 458 -10.19 14.39 -21.81
C PRO A 458 -10.94 13.17 -21.26
N ASN A 459 -12.09 12.83 -21.85
CA ASN A 459 -12.90 11.69 -21.44
C ASN A 459 -12.22 10.35 -21.77
N ASN A 460 -11.59 10.27 -22.96
CA ASN A 460 -10.89 9.06 -23.38
C ASN A 460 -9.59 8.88 -22.59
N LEU A 461 -8.82 9.95 -22.38
CA LEU A 461 -7.64 9.93 -21.52
C LEU A 461 -7.98 9.44 -20.10
N SER A 462 -9.06 9.99 -19.51
CA SER A 462 -9.50 9.59 -18.17
C SER A 462 -9.91 8.11 -18.10
N ARG A 463 -10.51 7.58 -19.17
CA ARG A 463 -10.87 6.16 -19.25
C ARG A 463 -9.65 5.27 -19.45
N ASP A 464 -8.75 5.64 -20.37
CA ASP A 464 -7.61 4.82 -20.78
C ASP A 464 -6.57 4.70 -19.64
N PHE A 465 -6.45 5.74 -18.82
CA PHE A 465 -5.56 5.81 -17.65
C PHE A 465 -6.32 5.78 -16.31
N SER A 466 -7.51 5.16 -16.30
CA SER A 466 -8.32 5.01 -15.08
C SER A 466 -7.68 4.05 -14.08
N ARG A 467 -7.81 4.37 -12.79
CA ARG A 467 -7.46 3.49 -11.66
C ARG A 467 -8.68 2.95 -10.91
N GLU A 468 -9.89 3.11 -11.47
CA GLU A 468 -11.13 2.60 -10.86
C GLU A 468 -11.08 1.11 -10.53
N GLU A 469 -10.36 0.31 -11.32
CA GLU A 469 -10.24 -1.12 -11.06
C GLU A 469 -9.41 -1.45 -9.82
N LEU A 470 -8.39 -0.63 -9.50
CA LEU A 470 -7.61 -0.75 -8.27
C LEU A 470 -8.46 -0.34 -7.07
N GLU A 471 -9.17 0.78 -7.18
CA GLU A 471 -10.09 1.24 -6.14
C GLU A 471 -11.21 0.22 -5.84
N LYS A 472 -11.77 -0.41 -6.89
CA LYS A 472 -12.78 -1.46 -6.75
C LYS A 472 -12.23 -2.74 -6.12
N ALA A 473 -10.96 -3.08 -6.36
CA ALA A 473 -10.34 -4.26 -5.80
C ALA A 473 -9.93 -4.09 -4.32
N LEU A 474 -9.81 -2.85 -3.86
CA LEU A 474 -9.53 -2.50 -2.47
C LEU A 474 -10.80 -2.44 -1.60
N ARG A 475 -11.96 -2.13 -2.16
CA ARG A 475 -13.25 -2.09 -1.44
C ARG A 475 -13.83 -3.48 -1.26
#